data_AF-A0A1B1LRA9-F1
#
_entry.id   AF-A0A1B1LRA9-F1
#
_cell.length_a   1.000
_cell.length_b   1.000
_cell.length_c   1.000
_cell.angle_alpha   90.00
_cell.angle_beta   90.00
_cell.angle_gamma   90.00
#
_symmetry.space_group_name_H-M   'P 1'
#
loop_
_entity.id
_entity.type
_entity.pdbx_description
1 polymer ?
#
loop_
_entity_poly.entity_id
_entity_poly.type
_entity_poly.pdbx_seq_one_letter_code
_entity_poly.pdbx_strand_id
1 'polypeptide(L)'
;MGHRIKIILNYSGKARFSTVVVTADSSAQEFPINSDFYQTIQSLNGRPTEQLSYLLNLTYPNTEGGHEAGDRVFHLSTLRDNADTTIHITPKDMVVEKSLALYLVEVRDELNAIDPDYSMSEGFFTESFNNGLSVVQAVESYIYDNPFGIKLLVPLMGSALNSDINALSRPYIPIDANEYEELCRGSYDFYQLPGGRVVTFSNATCHGSDTAYALCPMNVERSQQLLATQ
;
A
#
# COMPACT_ATOMS: atom_id res chain seq x y z
N MET A 1 -35.33 8.42 -30.61
CA MET A 1 -34.25 7.50 -30.19
C MET A 1 -33.05 8.38 -29.87
N GLY A 2 -32.53 8.30 -28.65
CA GLY A 2 -31.43 9.15 -28.17
C GLY A 2 -30.12 8.38 -28.10
N HIS A 3 -29.00 9.10 -28.08
CA HIS A 3 -27.68 8.50 -27.94
C HIS A 3 -27.53 7.80 -26.60
N ARG A 4 -26.92 6.62 -26.64
CA ARG A 4 -26.53 5.84 -25.47
C ARG A 4 -25.05 6.03 -25.24
N ILE A 5 -24.70 6.40 -24.01
CA ILE A 5 -23.32 6.55 -23.57
C ILE A 5 -23.05 5.52 -22.48
N LYS A 6 -22.20 4.55 -22.79
CA LYS A 6 -21.71 3.57 -21.81
C LYS A 6 -20.46 4.12 -21.13
N ILE A 7 -20.48 4.27 -19.81
CA ILE A 7 -19.30 4.61 -19.01
C ILE A 7 -18.87 3.37 -18.24
N ILE A 8 -17.63 2.93 -18.48
CA ILE A 8 -17.04 1.77 -17.80
C ILE A 8 -16.08 2.29 -16.73
N LEU A 9 -16.29 1.84 -15.49
CA LEU A 9 -15.47 2.18 -14.33
C LEU A 9 -14.85 0.91 -13.76
N ASN A 10 -13.54 0.77 -13.92
CA ASN A 10 -12.82 -0.37 -13.36
C ASN A 10 -12.34 -0.04 -11.94
N TYR A 11 -13.22 -0.10 -10.93
CA TYR A 11 -12.75 -0.09 -9.54
C TYR A 11 -13.75 -0.65 -8.50
N SER A 12 -13.22 -1.39 -7.53
CA SER A 12 -13.88 -1.81 -6.30
C SER A 12 -12.99 -1.48 -5.07
N GLY A 13 -13.36 -0.45 -4.31
CA GLY A 13 -12.71 -0.14 -3.02
C GLY A 13 -12.86 1.29 -2.51
N LYS A 14 -12.20 1.60 -1.39
CA LYS A 14 -12.09 2.95 -0.79
C LYS A 14 -10.76 3.58 -1.24
N ALA A 15 -10.77 4.38 -2.30
CA ALA A 15 -9.61 5.15 -2.75
C ALA A 15 -10.03 6.60 -3.04
N ARG A 16 -9.09 7.53 -2.89
CA ARG A 16 -9.24 8.89 -3.41
C ARG A 16 -8.51 8.98 -4.75
N PHE A 17 -9.22 9.46 -5.76
CA PHE A 17 -8.61 9.75 -7.06
C PHE A 17 -7.76 11.01 -6.90
N SER A 18 -6.47 10.97 -7.26
CA SER A 18 -5.67 12.20 -7.37
C SER A 18 -5.69 12.76 -8.80
N THR A 19 -5.78 11.87 -9.78
CA THR A 19 -5.92 12.21 -11.20
C THR A 19 -6.93 11.26 -11.86
N VAL A 20 -7.59 11.70 -12.92
CA VAL A 20 -8.35 10.82 -13.81
C VAL A 20 -7.99 11.16 -15.25
N VAL A 21 -7.95 10.13 -16.09
CA VAL A 21 -7.87 10.28 -17.53
C VAL A 21 -9.16 9.79 -18.13
N VAL A 22 -9.85 10.69 -18.83
CA VAL A 22 -11.05 10.38 -19.57
C VAL A 22 -10.71 10.31 -21.05
N THR A 23 -10.95 9.14 -21.64
CA THR A 23 -10.86 8.90 -23.08
C THR A 23 -12.25 8.55 -23.58
N ALA A 24 -12.78 9.36 -24.49
CA ALA A 24 -14.07 9.13 -25.12
C ALA A 24 -13.85 8.60 -26.55
N ASP A 25 -14.29 7.38 -26.80
CA ASP A 25 -14.23 6.74 -28.12
C ASP A 25 -15.65 6.60 -28.67
N SER A 26 -15.94 7.33 -29.75
CA SER A 26 -17.25 7.27 -30.40
C SER A 26 -17.13 6.60 -31.75
N SER A 27 -18.04 5.66 -32.03
CA SER A 27 -18.23 5.11 -33.37
C SER A 27 -19.14 5.98 -34.25
N ALA A 28 -19.68 7.08 -33.70
CA ALA A 28 -20.53 8.02 -34.42
C ALA A 28 -19.70 8.85 -35.42
N GLN A 29 -20.14 8.90 -36.68
CA GLN A 29 -19.51 9.73 -37.72
C GLN A 29 -19.52 11.23 -37.38
N GLU A 30 -20.50 11.69 -36.59
CA GLU A 30 -20.63 13.07 -36.12
C GLU A 30 -20.71 13.13 -34.60
N PHE A 31 -19.72 12.60 -33.90
CA PHE A 31 -19.62 12.86 -32.47
C PHE A 31 -19.43 14.36 -32.25
N PRO A 32 -20.30 15.05 -31.47
CA PRO A 32 -20.18 16.49 -31.30
C PRO A 32 -19.01 16.78 -30.35
N ILE A 33 -17.80 16.82 -30.91
CA ILE A 33 -16.54 17.22 -30.24
C ILE A 33 -16.69 18.63 -29.65
N ASN A 34 -17.65 19.43 -30.14
CA ASN A 34 -17.95 20.76 -29.61
C ASN A 34 -19.21 20.81 -28.73
N SER A 35 -19.77 19.68 -28.29
CA SER A 35 -20.87 19.69 -27.32
C SER A 35 -20.39 20.13 -25.94
N ASP A 36 -21.24 20.84 -25.21
CA ASP A 36 -21.01 21.19 -23.80
C ASP A 36 -20.68 19.95 -22.96
N PHE A 37 -21.24 18.80 -23.32
CA PHE A 37 -20.95 17.51 -22.70
C PHE A 37 -19.51 17.04 -22.95
N TYR A 38 -19.02 17.10 -24.20
CA TYR A 38 -17.63 16.74 -24.50
C TYR A 38 -16.64 17.69 -23.83
N GLN A 39 -16.93 19.00 -23.82
CA GLN A 39 -16.13 20.01 -23.13
C GLN A 39 -16.11 19.77 -21.61
N THR A 40 -17.27 19.41 -21.03
CA THR A 40 -17.37 19.00 -19.63
C THR A 40 -16.48 17.79 -19.38
N ILE A 41 -16.56 16.75 -20.20
CA ILE A 41 -15.72 15.54 -20.04
C ILE A 41 -14.22 15.84 -20.18
N GLN A 42 -13.82 16.63 -21.17
CA GLN A 42 -12.43 16.99 -21.37
C GLN A 42 -11.89 17.84 -20.20
N SER A 43 -12.74 18.68 -19.59
CA SER A 43 -12.38 19.43 -18.39
C SER A 43 -12.10 18.54 -17.16
N LEU A 44 -12.55 17.28 -17.18
CA LEU A 44 -12.29 16.30 -16.12
C LEU A 44 -10.90 15.64 -16.24
N ASN A 45 -10.19 15.80 -17.36
CA ASN A 45 -8.82 15.30 -17.50
C ASN A 45 -7.89 16.02 -16.52
N GLY A 46 -7.25 15.26 -15.63
CA GLY A 46 -6.24 15.78 -14.72
C GLY A 46 -6.71 16.03 -13.28
N ARG A 47 -8.01 16.17 -12.99
CA ARG A 47 -8.52 16.26 -11.59
C ARG A 47 -9.97 15.75 -11.48
N PRO A 48 -10.29 14.91 -10.47
CA PRO A 48 -11.68 14.56 -10.17
C PRO A 48 -12.41 15.77 -9.58
N THR A 49 -13.47 16.24 -10.24
CA THR A 49 -14.33 17.32 -9.73
C THR A 49 -15.45 16.77 -8.83
N GLU A 50 -16.07 17.60 -7.99
CA GLU A 50 -17.28 17.23 -7.24
C GLU A 50 -18.41 16.74 -8.17
N GLN A 51 -18.48 17.28 -9.38
CA GLN A 51 -19.40 16.85 -10.43
C GLN A 51 -19.13 15.40 -10.88
N LEU A 52 -17.87 14.99 -11.01
CA LEU A 52 -17.53 13.60 -11.30
C LEU A 52 -17.96 12.69 -10.13
N SER A 53 -17.67 13.07 -8.88
CA SER A 53 -18.13 12.29 -7.71
C SER A 53 -19.65 12.16 -7.66
N TYR A 54 -20.40 13.21 -7.99
CA TYR A 54 -21.86 13.16 -8.08
C TYR A 54 -22.34 12.25 -9.23
N LEU A 55 -21.74 12.38 -10.42
CA LEU A 55 -22.06 11.56 -11.60
C LEU A 55 -21.75 10.08 -11.38
N LEU A 56 -20.65 9.75 -10.71
CA LEU A 56 -20.25 8.37 -10.39
C LEU A 56 -21.17 7.71 -9.34
N ASN A 57 -21.84 8.51 -8.51
CA ASN A 57 -22.74 8.05 -7.46
C ASN A 57 -24.20 7.87 -7.91
N LEU A 58 -24.57 8.34 -9.11
CA LEU A 58 -25.91 8.12 -9.67
C LEU A 58 -26.06 6.65 -10.08
N THR A 59 -26.92 5.91 -9.37
CA THR A 59 -27.28 4.53 -9.70
C THR A 59 -28.56 4.54 -10.55
N TYR A 60 -28.54 3.95 -11.74
CA TYR A 60 -29.75 3.79 -12.54
C TYR A 60 -30.57 2.60 -12.04
N PRO A 61 -31.92 2.66 -12.06
CA PRO A 61 -32.74 1.48 -11.83
C PRO A 61 -32.51 0.45 -12.94
N ASN A 62 -32.28 -0.82 -12.57
CA ASN A 62 -32.06 -1.93 -13.50
C ASN A 62 -33.01 -1.89 -14.69
N THR A 63 -32.51 -1.55 -15.88
CA THR A 63 -33.28 -1.70 -17.12
C THR A 63 -32.47 -2.46 -18.16
N GLU A 64 -33.19 -3.29 -18.90
CA GLU A 64 -32.76 -4.34 -19.82
C GLU A 64 -31.60 -3.95 -20.76
N GLY A 65 -30.69 -4.91 -20.97
CA GLY A 65 -29.62 -4.82 -21.97
C GLY A 65 -28.24 -5.21 -21.46
N GLY A 66 -27.98 -6.49 -21.17
CA GLY A 66 -26.62 -7.04 -21.06
C GLY A 66 -25.60 -6.29 -20.17
N HIS A 67 -26.06 -5.57 -19.14
CA HIS A 67 -25.20 -4.80 -18.24
C HIS A 67 -24.74 -5.63 -17.05
N GLU A 68 -23.49 -5.43 -16.63
CA GLU A 68 -22.92 -6.07 -15.43
C GLU A 68 -23.01 -5.14 -14.20
N ALA A 69 -22.90 -5.71 -13.00
CA ALA A 69 -22.91 -4.96 -11.76
C ALA A 69 -21.71 -4.00 -11.69
N GLY A 70 -21.97 -2.69 -11.84
CA GLY A 70 -20.93 -1.66 -11.88
C GLY A 70 -21.06 -0.71 -13.09
N ASP A 71 -21.81 -1.11 -14.12
CA ASP A 71 -22.08 -0.27 -15.29
C ASP A 71 -22.82 1.03 -14.89
N ARG A 72 -22.48 2.13 -15.56
CA ARG A 72 -23.16 3.43 -15.46
C ARG A 72 -23.45 3.94 -16.87
N VAL A 73 -24.71 4.15 -17.22
CA VAL A 73 -25.15 4.58 -18.55
C VAL A 73 -25.79 5.97 -18.46
N PHE A 74 -25.40 6.88 -19.34
CA PHE A 74 -25.95 8.23 -19.43
C PHE A 74 -26.69 8.42 -20.76
N HIS A 75 -27.83 9.09 -20.70
CA HIS A 75 -28.59 9.50 -21.89
C HIS A 75 -28.39 10.99 -22.13
N LEU A 76 -27.80 11.34 -23.27
CA LEU A 76 -27.85 12.71 -23.77
C LEU A 76 -29.04 12.87 -24.70
N SER A 77 -29.94 13.77 -24.34
CA SER A 77 -31.25 13.93 -24.97
C SER A 77 -31.23 14.69 -26.31
N THR A 78 -30.08 14.88 -26.97
CA THR A 78 -30.01 15.91 -28.03
C THR A 78 -29.46 15.51 -29.40
N LEU A 79 -29.13 14.26 -29.68
CA LEU A 79 -28.84 13.87 -31.07
C LEU A 79 -29.59 12.58 -31.45
N ARG A 80 -30.06 12.57 -32.69
CA ARG A 80 -30.78 11.45 -33.31
C ARG A 80 -29.78 10.72 -34.19
N ASP A 81 -28.94 9.89 -33.60
CA ASP A 81 -28.18 8.94 -34.38
C ASP A 81 -28.05 7.60 -33.64
N ASN A 82 -28.14 6.52 -34.39
CA ASN A 82 -28.17 5.14 -33.89
C ASN A 82 -26.78 4.63 -33.46
N ALA A 83 -25.85 5.53 -33.15
CA ALA A 83 -24.47 5.20 -32.82
C ALA A 83 -24.25 5.24 -31.31
N ASP A 84 -23.74 4.14 -30.78
CA ASP A 84 -23.33 4.02 -29.38
C ASP A 84 -21.97 4.70 -29.18
N THR A 85 -21.88 5.55 -28.17
CA THR A 85 -20.62 6.15 -27.72
C THR A 85 -20.16 5.43 -26.45
N THR A 86 -18.89 5.02 -26.40
CA THR A 86 -18.32 4.43 -25.19
C THR A 86 -17.28 5.38 -24.60
N ILE A 87 -17.42 5.71 -23.32
CA ILE A 87 -16.48 6.57 -22.61
C ILE A 87 -15.75 5.74 -21.59
N HIS A 88 -14.43 5.67 -21.75
CA HIS A 88 -13.53 5.01 -20.82
C HIS A 88 -12.97 6.06 -19.87
N ILE A 89 -13.31 5.92 -18.58
CA ILE A 89 -12.68 6.72 -17.52
C ILE A 89 -11.66 5.82 -16.85
N THR A 90 -10.39 6.10 -17.08
CA THR A 90 -9.27 5.38 -16.47
C THR A 90 -8.72 6.22 -15.31
N PRO A 91 -8.80 5.74 -14.05
CA PRO A 91 -8.10 6.39 -12.95
C PRO A 91 -6.60 6.44 -13.24
N LYS A 92 -5.95 7.59 -13.03
CA LYS A 92 -4.48 7.69 -13.00
C LYS A 92 -4.05 8.21 -11.64
N ASP A 93 -2.89 7.78 -11.16
CA ASP A 93 -2.36 8.22 -9.87
C ASP A 93 -3.39 8.04 -8.72
N MET A 94 -3.92 6.82 -8.55
CA MET A 94 -4.82 6.54 -7.43
C MET A 94 -4.04 6.60 -6.11
N VAL A 95 -4.54 7.40 -5.17
CA VAL A 95 -4.09 7.35 -3.79
C VAL A 95 -5.04 6.38 -3.07
N VAL A 96 -4.58 5.15 -2.90
CA VAL A 96 -5.27 4.19 -2.04
C VAL A 96 -5.02 4.63 -0.60
N GLU A 97 -6.00 5.29 0.01
CA GLU A 97 -6.01 5.46 1.46
C GLU A 97 -6.12 4.06 2.06
N LYS A 98 -5.04 3.60 2.69
CA LYS A 98 -5.00 2.29 3.32
C LYS A 98 -6.13 2.23 4.35
N SER A 99 -6.98 1.22 4.31
CA SER A 99 -8.00 1.08 5.34
C SER A 99 -7.34 0.65 6.66
N LEU A 100 -7.89 1.08 7.79
CA LEU A 100 -7.41 0.66 9.12
C LEU A 100 -7.31 -0.88 9.20
N ALA A 101 -8.29 -1.61 8.66
CA ALA A 101 -8.28 -3.07 8.66
C ALA A 101 -7.07 -3.66 7.92
N LEU A 102 -6.73 -3.15 6.74
CA LEU A 102 -5.55 -3.60 5.98
C LEU A 102 -4.24 -3.20 6.67
N TYR A 103 -4.21 -2.00 7.25
CA TYR A 103 -3.08 -1.53 8.04
C TYR A 103 -2.79 -2.45 9.24
N LEU A 104 -3.83 -2.82 9.99
CA LEU A 104 -3.71 -3.71 11.15
C LEU A 104 -3.26 -5.13 10.76
N VAL A 105 -3.68 -5.64 9.60
CA VAL A 105 -3.19 -6.93 9.09
C VAL A 105 -1.69 -6.88 8.83
N GLU A 106 -1.20 -5.85 8.13
CA GLU A 106 0.22 -5.74 7.83
C GLU A 106 1.09 -5.52 9.07
N VAL A 107 0.61 -4.72 10.04
CA VAL A 107 1.28 -4.58 11.34
C VAL A 107 1.40 -5.94 12.03
N ARG A 108 0.34 -6.74 12.02
CA ARG A 108 0.34 -8.07 12.62
C ARG A 108 1.35 -8.99 11.94
N ASP A 109 1.40 -8.97 10.62
CA ASP A 109 2.35 -9.77 9.85
C ASP A 109 3.80 -9.36 10.16
N GLU A 110 4.07 -8.06 10.27
CA GLU A 110 5.39 -7.55 10.66
C GLU A 110 5.79 -7.94 12.08
N LEU A 111 4.88 -7.82 13.06
CA LEU A 111 5.14 -8.23 14.44
C LEU A 111 5.36 -9.74 14.54
N ASN A 112 4.53 -10.55 13.89
CA ASN A 112 4.66 -12.02 13.88
C ASN A 112 5.98 -12.49 13.27
N ALA A 113 6.48 -11.78 12.25
CA ALA A 113 7.76 -12.08 11.64
C ALA A 113 8.95 -11.76 12.57
N ILE A 114 8.74 -10.93 13.58
CA ILE A 114 9.73 -10.66 14.63
C ILE A 114 9.58 -11.68 15.74
N ASP A 115 8.42 -11.68 16.40
CA ASP A 115 8.08 -12.63 17.44
C ASP A 115 6.58 -12.95 17.37
N PRO A 116 6.20 -14.22 17.08
CA PRO A 116 4.80 -14.65 17.09
C PRO A 116 4.10 -14.44 18.44
N ASP A 117 4.86 -14.34 19.53
CA ASP A 117 4.33 -14.15 20.87
C ASP A 117 4.10 -12.66 21.22
N TYR A 118 4.42 -11.72 20.31
CA TYR A 118 4.11 -10.31 20.52
C TYR A 118 2.60 -10.05 20.58
N SER A 119 2.14 -9.53 21.71
CA SER A 119 0.75 -9.12 21.89
C SER A 119 0.45 -7.80 21.19
N MET A 120 -0.04 -7.86 19.95
CA MET A 120 -0.49 -6.67 19.21
C MET A 120 -1.54 -5.85 19.99
N SER A 121 -1.24 -4.58 20.27
CA SER A 121 -2.19 -3.63 20.84
C SER A 121 -2.98 -2.92 19.74
N GLU A 122 -4.19 -3.39 19.43
CA GLU A 122 -5.03 -2.76 18.39
C GLU A 122 -5.29 -1.26 18.64
N GLY A 123 -5.40 -0.85 19.91
CA GLY A 123 -5.57 0.56 20.28
C GLY A 123 -4.38 1.42 19.87
N PHE A 124 -3.16 0.96 20.16
CA PHE A 124 -1.91 1.64 19.77
C PHE A 124 -1.83 1.81 18.26
N PHE A 125 -2.03 0.73 17.50
CA PHE A 125 -1.90 0.77 16.04
C PHE A 125 -3.05 1.51 15.35
N THR A 126 -4.23 1.58 15.97
CA THR A 126 -5.31 2.45 15.51
C THR A 126 -4.93 3.92 15.67
N GLU A 127 -4.30 4.28 16.78
CA GLU A 127 -3.78 5.64 16.98
C GLU A 127 -2.64 5.96 16.01
N SER A 128 -1.69 5.04 15.80
CA SER A 128 -0.62 5.19 14.80
C SER A 128 -1.18 5.42 13.40
N PHE A 129 -2.21 4.67 13.01
CA PHE A 129 -2.92 4.85 11.75
C PHE A 129 -3.55 6.24 11.64
N ASN A 130 -4.26 6.69 12.68
CA ASN A 130 -4.89 8.01 12.72
C ASN A 130 -3.87 9.16 12.66
N ASN A 131 -2.67 8.94 13.20
CA ASN A 131 -1.54 9.86 13.14
C ASN A 131 -0.76 9.79 11.81
N GLY A 132 -1.18 8.93 10.87
CA GLY A 132 -0.58 8.81 9.54
C GLY A 132 0.78 8.12 9.53
N LEU A 133 1.12 7.33 10.56
CA LEU A 133 2.36 6.57 10.60
C LEU A 133 2.29 5.39 9.63
N SER A 134 3.38 5.16 8.89
CA SER A 134 3.54 3.91 8.13
C SER A 134 3.62 2.69 9.05
N VAL A 135 3.37 1.49 8.52
CA VAL A 135 3.48 0.22 9.27
C VAL A 135 4.88 0.09 9.89
N VAL A 136 5.92 0.38 9.11
CA VAL A 136 7.31 0.36 9.58
C VAL A 136 7.51 1.29 10.77
N GLN A 137 7.07 2.54 10.65
CA GLN A 137 7.22 3.51 11.74
C GLN A 137 6.49 3.05 12.99
N ALA A 138 5.24 2.59 12.86
CA ALA A 138 4.45 2.16 14.00
C ALA A 138 5.02 0.91 14.69
N VAL A 139 5.55 -0.05 13.93
CA VAL A 139 6.21 -1.24 14.49
C VAL A 139 7.51 -0.84 15.20
N GLU A 140 8.32 0.06 14.63
CA GLU A 140 9.51 0.58 15.31
C GLU A 140 9.18 1.32 16.61
N SER A 141 8.14 2.17 16.62
CA SER A 141 7.67 2.82 17.86
C SER A 141 7.23 1.79 18.89
N TYR A 142 6.44 0.81 18.46
CA TYR A 142 5.85 -0.17 19.35
C TYR A 142 6.93 -1.01 20.04
N ILE A 143 7.95 -1.44 19.30
CA ILE A 143 9.08 -2.22 19.83
C ILE A 143 9.98 -1.35 20.70
N TYR A 144 10.13 -0.07 20.40
CA TYR A 144 10.85 0.84 21.28
C TYR A 144 10.22 0.90 22.68
N ASP A 145 8.89 0.95 22.75
CA ASP A 145 8.15 0.94 24.02
C ASP A 145 8.03 -0.47 24.64
N ASN A 146 8.21 -1.52 23.84
CA ASN A 146 8.11 -2.93 24.24
C ASN A 146 9.34 -3.72 23.72
N PRO A 147 10.51 -3.58 24.36
CA PRO A 147 11.77 -4.07 23.81
C PRO A 147 11.81 -5.58 23.60
N PHE A 148 12.46 -5.99 22.49
CA PHE A 148 12.70 -7.39 22.17
C PHE A 148 13.86 -7.94 23.00
N GLY A 149 13.71 -9.14 23.57
CA GLY A 149 14.79 -9.79 24.31
C GLY A 149 15.78 -10.53 23.39
N ILE A 150 17.03 -10.09 23.32
CA ILE A 150 18.05 -10.70 22.44
C ILE A 150 18.35 -12.18 22.72
N LYS A 151 18.01 -12.68 23.91
CA LYS A 151 18.20 -14.10 24.29
C LYS A 151 17.33 -15.06 23.50
N LEU A 152 16.33 -14.55 22.79
CA LEU A 152 15.44 -15.31 21.92
C LEU A 152 16.05 -15.56 20.53
N LEU A 153 17.22 -14.97 20.23
CA LEU A 153 17.91 -15.13 18.96
C LEU A 153 18.60 -16.48 18.82
N VAL A 154 18.43 -17.10 17.65
CA VAL A 154 19.18 -18.30 17.26
C VAL A 154 20.39 -17.87 16.42
N PRO A 155 21.64 -18.16 16.84
CA PRO A 155 22.83 -17.79 16.07
C PRO A 155 22.92 -18.60 14.76
N LEU A 156 23.36 -17.97 13.66
CA LEU A 156 23.48 -18.60 12.34
C LEU A 156 24.94 -18.71 11.88
N MET A 157 25.55 -17.61 11.43
CA MET A 157 26.92 -17.59 10.87
C MET A 157 27.69 -16.31 11.24
N GLY A 158 29.03 -16.38 11.19
CA GLY A 158 29.94 -15.29 11.55
C GLY A 158 30.76 -14.75 10.37
N SER A 159 30.37 -13.58 9.88
CA SER A 159 31.10 -12.57 9.11
C SER A 159 30.10 -11.78 8.27
N ALA A 160 29.48 -10.76 8.86
CA ALA A 160 28.74 -9.75 8.09
C ALA A 160 29.73 -8.93 7.26
N LEU A 161 29.55 -8.92 5.94
CA LEU A 161 30.39 -8.12 5.05
C LEU A 161 29.81 -6.71 4.94
N ASN A 162 30.65 -5.70 4.76
CA ASN A 162 30.20 -4.31 4.53
C ASN A 162 29.22 -4.19 3.33
N SER A 163 29.27 -5.13 2.39
CA SER A 163 28.33 -5.21 1.26
C SER A 163 26.90 -5.58 1.66
N ASP A 164 26.69 -6.16 2.85
CA ASP A 164 25.39 -6.62 3.33
C ASP A 164 24.47 -5.46 3.73
N ILE A 165 24.98 -4.23 3.85
CA ILE A 165 24.19 -3.03 4.16
C ILE A 165 23.06 -2.81 3.13
N ASN A 166 23.32 -3.10 1.85
CA ASN A 166 22.32 -2.96 0.78
C ASN A 166 21.22 -4.04 0.84
N ALA A 167 21.42 -5.09 1.63
CA ALA A 167 20.46 -6.17 1.82
C ALA A 167 19.61 -5.99 3.09
N LEU A 168 19.79 -4.89 3.84
CA LEU A 168 19.01 -4.62 5.05
C LEU A 168 17.63 -4.06 4.71
N SER A 169 16.60 -4.57 5.39
CA SER A 169 15.22 -4.11 5.32
C SER A 169 14.73 -3.65 6.69
N ARG A 170 13.79 -2.71 6.71
CA ARG A 170 13.05 -2.29 7.91
C ARG A 170 11.86 -3.22 8.19
N PRO A 171 11.25 -3.19 9.39
CA PRO A 171 11.55 -2.34 10.58
C PRO A 171 12.80 -2.77 11.33
N TYR A 172 13.54 -1.80 11.89
CA TYR A 172 14.69 -2.07 12.76
C TYR A 172 14.25 -2.23 14.21
N ILE A 173 14.88 -3.18 14.93
CA ILE A 173 14.53 -3.51 16.31
C ILE A 173 15.60 -2.88 17.22
N PRO A 174 15.30 -1.81 17.96
CA PRO A 174 16.27 -1.21 18.86
C PRO A 174 16.71 -2.20 19.94
N ILE A 175 18.00 -2.20 20.25
CA ILE A 175 18.61 -2.96 21.34
C ILE A 175 19.50 -2.03 22.16
N ASP A 176 19.70 -2.35 23.44
CA ASP A 176 20.57 -1.53 24.27
C ASP A 176 22.07 -1.83 24.04
N ALA A 177 22.95 -1.00 24.60
CA ALA A 177 24.39 -1.15 24.43
C ALA A 177 24.96 -2.43 25.07
N ASN A 178 24.38 -2.91 26.16
CA ASN A 178 24.82 -4.14 26.81
C ASN A 178 24.46 -5.36 25.94
N GLU A 179 23.24 -5.36 25.41
CA GLU A 179 22.76 -6.39 24.48
C GLU A 179 23.60 -6.44 23.21
N TYR A 180 23.93 -5.27 22.65
CA TYR A 180 24.84 -5.15 21.53
C TYR A 180 26.23 -5.73 21.85
N GLU A 181 26.81 -5.38 23.00
CA GLU A 181 28.10 -5.94 23.42
C GLU A 181 28.04 -7.46 23.60
N GLU A 182 26.94 -8.01 24.12
CA GLU A 182 26.75 -9.46 24.24
C GLU A 182 26.76 -10.14 22.86
N LEU A 183 26.08 -9.56 21.87
CA LEU A 183 26.09 -10.06 20.50
C LEU A 183 27.49 -9.98 19.87
N CYS A 184 28.20 -8.85 20.04
CA CYS A 184 29.56 -8.67 19.55
C CYS A 184 30.61 -9.59 20.20
N ARG A 185 30.34 -10.14 21.40
CA ARG A 185 31.19 -11.16 22.03
C ARG A 185 31.01 -12.55 21.40
N GLY A 186 29.93 -12.76 20.65
CA GLY A 186 29.67 -13.99 19.92
C GLY A 186 30.58 -14.15 18.69
N SER A 187 30.60 -15.37 18.14
CA SER A 187 31.28 -15.68 16.87
C SER A 187 30.35 -15.58 15.66
N TYR A 188 29.18 -14.99 15.82
CA TYR A 188 28.11 -14.95 14.82
C TYR A 188 27.70 -13.49 14.60
N ASP A 189 27.47 -13.10 13.36
CA ASP A 189 26.99 -11.75 13.00
C ASP A 189 25.54 -11.78 12.49
N PHE A 190 25.04 -12.97 12.19
CA PHE A 190 23.67 -13.21 11.76
C PHE A 190 22.94 -14.10 12.74
N TYR A 191 21.68 -13.76 12.98
CA TYR A 191 20.80 -14.42 13.92
C TYR A 191 19.42 -14.60 13.29
N GLN A 192 18.68 -15.58 13.75
CA GLN A 192 17.27 -15.78 13.41
C GLN A 192 16.40 -15.42 14.61
N LEU A 193 15.41 -14.57 14.36
CA LEU A 193 14.34 -14.23 15.31
C LEU A 193 13.35 -15.39 15.46
N PRO A 194 12.55 -15.46 16.54
CA PRO A 194 11.50 -16.46 16.73
C PRO A 194 10.52 -16.56 15.56
N GLY A 195 10.19 -15.43 14.92
CA GLY A 195 9.36 -15.38 13.72
C GLY A 195 10.03 -15.89 12.43
N GLY A 196 11.27 -16.39 12.52
CA GLY A 196 12.03 -16.96 11.41
C GLY A 196 12.81 -15.95 10.58
N ARG A 197 12.62 -14.65 10.82
CA ARG A 197 13.32 -13.55 10.14
C ARG A 197 14.80 -13.52 10.52
N VAL A 198 15.66 -13.38 9.51
CA VAL A 198 17.12 -13.27 9.72
C VAL A 198 17.49 -11.81 9.93
N VAL A 199 18.33 -11.55 10.93
CA VAL A 199 18.81 -10.22 11.31
C VAL A 199 20.32 -10.21 11.46
N THR A 200 20.91 -9.03 11.31
CA THR A 200 22.26 -8.68 11.78
C THR A 200 22.16 -7.47 12.71
N PHE A 201 23.25 -7.05 13.36
CA PHE A 201 23.24 -5.87 14.21
C PHE A 201 24.03 -4.71 13.59
N SER A 202 23.55 -3.48 13.75
CA SER A 202 24.26 -2.27 13.31
C SER A 202 23.76 -1.04 14.05
N ASN A 203 24.46 0.06 13.85
CA ASN A 203 24.01 1.39 14.22
C ASN A 203 23.04 1.92 13.15
N ALA A 204 21.77 2.08 13.48
CA ALA A 204 20.73 2.51 12.56
C ALA A 204 19.77 3.53 13.19
N THR A 205 19.21 4.39 12.36
CA THR A 205 18.18 5.35 12.78
C THR A 205 16.84 4.64 12.98
N CYS A 206 16.34 4.60 14.21
CA CYS A 206 15.01 4.09 14.53
C CYS A 206 14.08 5.26 14.88
N HIS A 207 12.80 5.18 14.49
CA HIS A 207 11.71 6.07 14.90
C HIS A 207 12.09 7.48 15.45
N GLY A 208 12.50 8.39 14.57
CA GLY A 208 12.67 9.81 14.90
C GLY A 208 13.80 10.16 15.90
N SER A 209 14.63 9.19 16.31
CA SER A 209 15.78 9.41 17.20
C SER A 209 17.09 9.50 16.43
N ASP A 210 18.16 9.89 17.14
CA ASP A 210 19.54 9.67 16.70
C ASP A 210 19.82 8.17 16.47
N THR A 211 20.89 7.88 15.72
CA THR A 211 21.38 6.53 15.45
C THR A 211 21.47 5.69 16.74
N ALA A 212 20.81 4.54 16.77
CA ALA A 212 20.80 3.59 17.88
C ALA A 212 21.35 2.23 17.47
N TYR A 213 21.78 1.41 18.44
CA TYR A 213 22.07 0.01 18.19
C TYR A 213 20.75 -0.72 17.89
N ALA A 214 20.74 -1.46 16.79
CA ALA A 214 19.53 -2.16 16.36
C ALA A 214 19.85 -3.49 15.69
N LEU A 215 18.90 -4.42 15.79
CA LEU A 215 18.81 -5.56 14.89
C LEU A 215 18.16 -5.10 13.58
N CYS A 216 18.87 -5.34 12.49
CA CYS A 216 18.50 -4.99 11.13
C CYS A 216 18.12 -6.27 10.38
N PRO A 217 16.84 -6.44 10.00
CA PRO A 217 16.41 -7.54 9.16
C PRO A 217 17.13 -7.60 7.81
N MET A 218 17.40 -8.81 7.35
CA MET A 218 17.85 -9.06 5.99
C MET A 218 16.65 -9.18 5.05
N ASN A 219 16.84 -8.78 3.79
CA ASN A 219 15.87 -9.05 2.74
C ASN A 219 15.70 -10.56 2.53
N VAL A 220 14.63 -10.95 1.81
CA VAL A 220 14.26 -12.36 1.62
C VAL A 220 15.36 -13.16 0.93
N GLU A 221 15.97 -12.61 -0.12
CA GLU A 221 17.01 -13.28 -0.89
C GLU A 221 18.24 -13.60 -0.03
N ARG A 222 18.74 -12.61 0.73
CA ARG A 222 19.90 -12.77 1.59
C ARG A 222 19.59 -13.69 2.77
N SER A 223 18.39 -13.59 3.36
CA SER A 223 17.93 -14.51 4.40
C SER A 223 17.99 -15.97 3.94
N GLN A 224 17.51 -16.26 2.72
CA GLN A 224 17.55 -17.62 2.17
C GLN A 224 18.97 -18.13 1.97
N GLN A 225 19.89 -17.29 1.49
CA GLN A 225 21.31 -17.64 1.33
C GLN A 225 21.94 -18.00 2.68
N LEU A 226 21.67 -17.21 3.73
CA LEU A 226 22.21 -17.41 5.08
C LEU A 226 21.68 -18.69 5.73
N LEU A 227 20.39 -18.99 5.52
CA LEU A 227 19.77 -20.23 6.04
C LEU A 227 20.25 -21.48 5.30
N ALA A 228 20.58 -21.37 4.00
CA ALA A 228 21.08 -22.49 3.21
C ALA A 228 22.54 -22.87 3.52
N THR A 229 23.28 -22.01 4.24
CA THR A 229 24.67 -22.28 4.66
C THR A 229 24.80 -22.98 6.02
N GLN A 230 23.67 -23.30 6.67
CA GLN A 230 23.63 -24.19 7.84
C GLN A 230 23.83 -25.66 7.45
#